data_AF-A0A521QNW4-F1
#
_entry.id   AF-A0A521QNW4-F1
#
_cell.length_a   1.000
_cell.length_b   1.000
_cell.length_c   1.000
_cell.angle_alpha   90.00
_cell.angle_beta   90.00
_cell.angle_gamma   90.00
#
_symmetry.space_group_name_H-M   'P 1'
#
loop_
_entity.id
_entity.type
_entity.pdbx_description
1 polymer ?
#
loop_
_entity_poly.entity_id
_entity_poly.type
_entity_poly.pdbx_seq_one_letter_code
_entity_poly.pdbx_strand_id
1 'polypeptide(L)'
;MSVTYTWKVEQIECRPEVGEYENVVSTVHWRLFGTDGDVQDSVYGSEKVDLVESVVFTPFEELTEETVIGWVQTKLGTERITTLKGALGKMIGDRIAPPIVPLPLPWSAA
;
A
#
# COMPACT_ATOMS: atom_id res chain seq x y z
N MET A 1 15.93 14.21 -2.71
CA MET A 1 14.93 13.21 -2.30
C MET A 1 13.62 13.55 -2.98
N SER A 2 13.29 12.82 -4.04
CA SER A 2 12.04 13.01 -4.78
C SER A 2 11.34 11.65 -4.88
N VAL A 3 10.85 11.17 -3.74
CA VAL A 3 10.19 9.86 -3.67
C VAL A 3 8.86 9.92 -4.40
N THR A 4 8.73 9.11 -5.45
CA THR A 4 7.46 8.91 -6.17
C THR A 4 6.71 7.78 -5.49
N TYR A 5 5.39 7.96 -5.30
CA TYR A 5 4.55 6.98 -4.62
C TYR A 5 3.52 6.38 -5.56
N THR A 6 3.46 5.06 -5.62
CA THR A 6 2.54 4.31 -6.48
C THR A 6 1.74 3.31 -5.65
N TRP A 7 0.42 3.32 -5.80
CA TRP A 7 -0.47 2.36 -5.17
C TRP A 7 -0.76 1.21 -6.13
N LYS A 8 -0.93 0.02 -5.58
CA LYS A 8 -1.32 -1.17 -6.31
C LYS A 8 -2.27 -2.02 -5.48
N VAL A 9 -3.30 -2.60 -6.11
CA VAL A 9 -4.11 -3.66 -5.52
C VAL A 9 -3.43 -5.00 -5.79
N GLU A 10 -3.11 -5.73 -4.72
CA GLU A 10 -2.43 -7.04 -4.84
C GLU A 10 -3.43 -8.19 -4.85
N GLN A 11 -4.54 -8.04 -4.11
CA GLN A 11 -5.57 -9.07 -4.00
C GLN A 11 -6.88 -8.45 -3.51
N ILE A 12 -8.01 -8.99 -3.99
CA ILE A 12 -9.34 -8.67 -3.47
C ILE A 12 -9.98 -9.97 -2.98
N GLU A 13 -10.52 -9.93 -1.77
CA GLU A 13 -11.34 -11.02 -1.22
C GLU A 13 -12.81 -10.62 -1.27
N CYS A 14 -13.63 -11.50 -1.84
CA CYS A 14 -15.06 -11.31 -1.98
C CYS A 14 -15.84 -12.34 -1.17
N ARG A 15 -16.99 -11.92 -0.66
CA ARG A 15 -18.03 -12.83 -0.17
C ARG A 15 -18.84 -13.29 -1.39
N PRO A 16 -19.07 -14.61 -1.57
CA PRO A 16 -19.81 -15.10 -2.72
C PRO A 16 -21.20 -14.52 -2.85
N GLU A 17 -21.90 -14.34 -1.73
CA GLU A 17 -23.26 -13.79 -1.67
C GLU A 17 -23.43 -12.93 -0.41
N VAL A 18 -24.04 -11.75 -0.57
CA VAL A 18 -24.48 -10.88 0.53
C VAL A 18 -25.84 -10.29 0.14
N GLY A 19 -26.92 -10.84 0.68
CA GLY A 19 -28.28 -10.44 0.32
C GLY A 19 -28.59 -10.84 -1.12
N GLU A 20 -28.88 -9.86 -1.97
CA GLU A 20 -29.11 -10.08 -3.41
C GLU A 20 -27.85 -9.90 -4.28
N TYR A 21 -26.72 -9.53 -3.67
CA TYR A 21 -25.48 -9.23 -4.38
C TYR A 21 -24.51 -10.41 -4.35
N GLU A 22 -23.89 -10.68 -5.50
CA GLU A 22 -22.82 -11.68 -5.64
C GLU A 22 -21.43 -11.04 -5.68
N ASN A 23 -20.39 -11.79 -5.29
CA ASN A 23 -18.99 -11.38 -5.34
C ASN A 23 -18.71 -10.03 -4.64
N VAL A 24 -19.30 -9.81 -3.47
CA VAL A 24 -19.19 -8.56 -2.73
C VAL A 24 -17.82 -8.42 -2.08
N VAL A 25 -17.07 -7.39 -2.46
CA VAL A 25 -15.74 -7.10 -1.90
C VAL A 25 -15.81 -6.94 -0.38
N SER A 26 -15.01 -7.72 0.34
CA SER A 26 -14.95 -7.69 1.80
C SER A 26 -13.58 -7.25 2.32
N THR A 27 -12.50 -7.52 1.61
CA THR A 27 -11.15 -7.11 2.01
C THR A 27 -10.30 -6.83 0.78
N VAL A 28 -9.56 -5.73 0.81
CA VAL A 28 -8.65 -5.31 -0.25
C VAL A 28 -7.24 -5.31 0.31
N HIS A 29 -6.37 -6.12 -0.30
CA HIS A 29 -4.93 -6.11 -0.05
C HIS A 29 -4.27 -5.16 -1.02
N TRP A 30 -3.47 -4.25 -0.47
CA TRP A 30 -2.85 -3.16 -1.21
C TRP A 30 -1.35 -3.09 -0.90
N ARG A 31 -0.63 -2.47 -1.82
CA ARG A 31 0.78 -2.13 -1.65
C ARG A 31 1.01 -0.68 -2.06
N LEU A 32 1.74 0.04 -1.21
CA LEU A 32 2.26 1.36 -1.50
C LEU A 32 3.76 1.24 -1.77
N PHE A 33 4.18 1.57 -2.97
CA PHE A 33 5.57 1.68 -3.36
C PHE A 33 6.07 3.11 -3.17
N GLY A 34 7.32 3.25 -2.75
CA GLY A 34 8.09 4.49 -2.83
C GLY A 34 9.36 4.25 -3.63
N THR A 35 9.67 5.14 -4.57
CA THR A 35 10.83 5.04 -5.45
C THR A 35 11.59 6.36 -5.52
N ASP A 36 12.91 6.34 -5.33
CA ASP A 36 13.82 7.47 -5.55
C ASP A 36 15.04 6.97 -6.34
N GLY A 37 15.09 7.29 -7.63
CA GLY A 37 16.08 6.74 -8.56
C GLY A 37 15.96 5.22 -8.66
N ASP A 38 17.07 4.52 -8.41
CA ASP A 38 17.17 3.05 -8.44
C ASP A 38 16.74 2.38 -7.13
N VAL A 39 16.45 3.16 -6.07
CA VAL A 39 16.07 2.63 -4.77
C VAL A 39 14.55 2.61 -4.65
N GLN A 40 14.02 1.43 -4.34
CA GLN A 40 12.59 1.22 -4.12
C GLN A 40 12.37 0.46 -2.80
N ASP A 41 11.36 0.91 -2.05
CA ASP A 41 10.78 0.15 -0.94
C ASP A 41 9.25 0.14 -1.07
N SER A 42 8.60 -0.73 -0.31
CA SER A 42 7.15 -0.80 -0.30
C SER A 42 6.60 -1.18 1.07
N VAL A 43 5.37 -0.75 1.33
CA VAL A 43 4.57 -1.19 2.48
C VAL A 43 3.35 -1.91 1.96
N TYR A 44 3.04 -3.05 2.58
CA TYR A 44 1.86 -3.85 2.32
C TYR A 44 0.83 -3.65 3.42
N GLY A 45 -0.45 -3.68 3.08
CA GLY A 45 -1.54 -3.67 4.05
C GLY A 45 -2.82 -4.25 3.47
N SER A 46 -3.84 -4.35 4.33
CA SER A 46 -5.16 -4.83 3.94
C SER A 46 -6.23 -4.03 4.68
N GLU A 47 -7.25 -3.57 3.96
CA GLU A 47 -8.39 -2.88 4.57
C GLU A 47 -9.67 -3.67 4.33
N LYS A 48 -10.52 -3.72 5.36
CA LYS A 48 -11.88 -4.26 5.22
C LYS A 48 -12.75 -3.22 4.53
N VAL A 49 -13.47 -3.66 3.52
CA VAL A 49 -14.48 -2.87 2.82
C VAL A 49 -15.83 -3.45 3.20
N ASP A 50 -16.70 -2.56 3.68
CA ASP A 50 -18.05 -2.92 4.09
C ASP A 50 -19.02 -2.46 3.02
N LEU A 51 -19.99 -3.29 2.68
CA LEU A 51 -21.10 -2.88 1.83
C LEU A 51 -21.90 -1.81 2.58
N VAL A 52 -21.95 -0.61 2.03
CA VAL A 52 -22.74 0.49 2.58
C VAL A 52 -24.07 0.52 1.83
N GLU A 53 -25.18 0.24 2.51
CA GLU A 53 -26.52 0.14 1.91
C GLU A 53 -26.96 1.42 1.18
N SER A 54 -26.37 2.58 1.50
CA SER A 54 -26.67 3.87 0.87
C SER A 54 -25.86 4.15 -0.41
N VAL A 55 -24.98 3.25 -0.84
CA VAL A 55 -24.13 3.43 -2.03
C VAL A 55 -24.59 2.49 -3.13
N VAL A 56 -24.61 2.98 -4.37
CA VAL A 56 -24.91 2.16 -5.55
C VAL A 56 -23.89 1.02 -5.63
N PHE A 57 -24.37 -0.22 -5.58
CA PHE A 57 -23.53 -1.39 -5.72
C PHE A 57 -22.90 -1.43 -7.11
N THR A 58 -21.56 -1.54 -7.16
CA THR A 58 -20.83 -1.73 -8.41
C THR A 58 -20.47 -3.22 -8.52
N PRO A 59 -20.93 -3.93 -9.57
CA PRO A 59 -20.58 -5.33 -9.79
C PRO A 59 -19.06 -5.52 -9.85
N PHE A 60 -18.59 -6.68 -9.39
CA PHE A 60 -17.16 -6.98 -9.32
C PHE A 60 -16.44 -6.79 -10.67
N GLU A 61 -17.06 -7.22 -11.77
CA GLU A 61 -16.53 -7.12 -13.13
C GLU A 61 -16.40 -5.68 -13.65
N GLU A 62 -17.09 -4.72 -13.01
CA GLU A 62 -17.03 -3.29 -13.37
C GLU A 62 -16.04 -2.51 -12.50
N LEU A 63 -15.42 -3.16 -11.51
CA LEU A 63 -14.46 -2.50 -10.63
C LEU A 63 -13.17 -2.15 -11.36
N THR A 64 -12.71 -0.92 -11.15
CA THR A 64 -11.39 -0.47 -11.57
C THR A 64 -10.43 -0.45 -10.39
N GLU A 65 -9.14 -0.65 -10.67
CA GLU A 65 -8.10 -0.56 -9.63
C GLU A 65 -8.11 0.82 -8.94
N GLU A 66 -8.35 1.90 -9.69
CA GLU A 66 -8.45 3.25 -9.15
C GLU A 66 -9.62 3.39 -8.14
N THR A 67 -10.78 2.84 -8.46
CA THR A 67 -11.94 2.83 -7.55
C THR A 67 -11.60 2.11 -6.25
N VAL A 68 -10.98 0.92 -6.35
CA VAL A 68 -10.62 0.10 -5.20
C VAL A 68 -9.54 0.75 -4.33
N ILE A 69 -8.53 1.37 -4.97
CA ILE A 69 -7.53 2.19 -4.27
C ILE A 69 -8.19 3.37 -3.56
N GLY A 70 -9.19 4.01 -4.18
CA GLY A 70 -9.98 5.07 -3.57
C GLY A 70 -10.60 4.63 -2.24
N TRP A 71 -11.23 3.45 -2.20
CA TRP A 71 -11.79 2.90 -0.96
C TRP A 71 -10.75 2.70 0.13
N VAL A 72 -9.60 2.12 -0.23
CA VAL A 72 -8.47 1.92 0.69
C VAL A 72 -7.99 3.26 1.24
N GLN A 73 -7.80 4.27 0.38
CA GLN A 73 -7.33 5.59 0.80
C GLN A 73 -8.33 6.31 1.70
N THR A 74 -9.63 6.19 1.41
CA THR A 74 -10.69 6.72 2.28
C THR A 74 -10.68 6.04 3.65
N LYS A 75 -10.54 4.71 3.71
CA LYS A 75 -10.48 3.96 4.98
C LYS A 75 -9.24 4.30 5.79
N LEU A 76 -8.07 4.41 5.14
CA LEU A 76 -6.82 4.78 5.81
C LEU A 76 -6.86 6.22 6.34
N GLY A 77 -7.42 7.14 5.56
CA GLY A 77 -7.41 8.56 5.88
C GLY A 77 -6.06 9.23 5.61
N THR A 78 -6.09 10.55 5.51
CA THR A 78 -4.94 11.38 5.09
C THR A 78 -3.75 11.30 6.05
N GLU A 79 -4.01 11.23 7.36
CA GLU A 79 -2.95 11.12 8.38
C GLU A 79 -2.17 9.81 8.22
N ARG A 80 -2.88 8.68 8.11
CA ARG A 80 -2.24 7.37 7.98
C ARG A 80 -1.46 7.28 6.68
N ILE A 81 -2.02 7.75 5.57
CA ILE A 81 -1.31 7.82 4.28
C ILE A 81 -0.03 8.66 4.41
N THR A 82 -0.09 9.79 5.11
CA THR A 82 1.08 10.64 5.36
C THR A 82 2.14 9.93 6.18
N THR A 83 1.75 9.21 7.24
CA THR A 83 2.67 8.38 8.04
C THR A 83 3.32 7.29 7.19
N LEU A 84 2.56 6.58 6.36
CA LEU A 84 3.08 5.52 5.50
C LEU A 84 4.10 6.05 4.48
N LYS A 85 3.77 7.17 3.82
CA LYS A 85 4.69 7.84 2.89
C LYS A 85 5.96 8.33 3.60
N GLY A 86 5.82 8.94 4.78
CA GLY A 86 6.97 9.36 5.59
C GLY A 86 7.88 8.20 6.00
N ALA A 87 7.30 7.07 6.41
CA ALA A 87 8.05 5.86 6.73
C ALA A 87 8.81 5.30 5.51
N LEU A 88 8.16 5.22 4.36
CA LEU A 88 8.80 4.82 3.10
C LEU A 88 9.94 5.76 2.70
N GLY A 89 9.71 7.07 2.78
CA GLY A 89 10.75 8.06 2.50
C GLY A 89 11.97 7.89 3.41
N LYS A 90 11.76 7.58 4.69
CA LYS A 90 12.86 7.27 5.62
C LYS A 90 13.59 5.99 5.23
N MET A 91 12.87 4.90 4.94
CA MET A 91 13.47 3.62 4.54
C MET A 91 14.34 3.78 3.29
N ILE A 92 13.83 4.49 2.28
CA ILE A 92 14.55 4.79 1.04
C ILE A 92 15.77 5.67 1.34
N GLY A 93 15.60 6.70 2.17
CA GLY A 93 16.70 7.57 2.59
C GLY A 93 17.83 6.80 3.30
N ASP A 94 17.47 5.89 4.21
CA ASP A 94 18.42 5.02 4.91
C ASP A 94 19.12 4.02 3.97
N ARG A 95 18.49 3.64 2.85
CA ARG A 95 19.15 2.80 1.82
C ARG A 95 20.09 3.60 0.93
N ILE A 96 19.71 4.82 0.55
CA ILE A 96 20.55 5.72 -0.25
C ILE A 96 21.77 6.18 0.56
N ALA A 97 21.56 6.51 1.83
CA ALA A 97 22.58 7.00 2.76
C ALA A 97 22.47 6.27 4.10
N PRO A 98 23.05 5.07 4.24
CA PRO A 98 23.01 4.30 5.48
C PRO A 98 23.59 5.09 6.65
N PRO A 99 22.85 5.25 7.77
CA PRO A 99 23.34 6.03 8.92
C PRO A 99 24.50 5.35 9.65
N ILE A 100 24.64 4.03 9.48
CA ILE A 100 25.73 3.23 10.04
C ILE A 100 26.26 2.35 8.91
N VAL A 101 27.55 2.49 8.61
CA VAL A 101 28.25 1.64 7.64
C VAL A 101 29.17 0.70 8.40
N PRO A 102 28.98 -0.63 8.33
CA PRO A 102 29.91 -1.56 8.94
C PRO A 102 31.25 -1.46 8.23
N LEU A 103 32.29 -1.12 8.98
CA LEU A 103 33.67 -1.15 8.49
C LEU A 103 34.29 -2.51 8.83
N PRO A 104 35.18 -3.05 7.98
CA PRO A 104 35.99 -4.20 8.36
C PRO A 104 36.76 -3.89 9.64
N LEU A 105 37.00 -4.92 10.48
CA LEU A 105 37.77 -4.73 11.70
C LEU A 105 39.16 -4.18 11.34
N PRO A 106 39.66 -3.13 12.04
CA PRO A 106 40.94 -2.50 11.71
C PRO A 106 42.15 -3.44 11.70
N TRP A 107 42.03 -4.58 12.40
CA TRP A 107 43.07 -5.61 12.50
C TRP A 107 42.77 -6.86 11.65
N SER A 108 41.70 -6.86 10.87
CA SER A 108 41.34 -7.96 9.94
C SER A 108 41.83 -7.70 8.51
N ALA A 109 42.52 -6.60 8.25
CA ALA A 109 43.25 -6.40 7.01
C ALA A 109 44.51 -7.27 7.06
N ALA A 110 44.40 -8.53 6.63
CA ALA A 110 45.49 -9.44 6.35
C ALA A 110 45.46 -9.85 4.88
#